data_AF-A0A544VSR9-F1
#
_entry.id   AF-A0A544VSR9-F1
#
_cell.length_a   1.000
_cell.length_b   1.000
_cell.length_c   1.000
_cell.angle_alpha   90.00
_cell.angle_beta   90.00
_cell.angle_gamma   90.00
#
_symmetry.space_group_name_H-M   'P 1'
#
loop_
_entity.id
_entity.type
_entity.pdbx_description
1 polymer ?
#
loop_
_entity_poly.entity_id
_entity_poly.type
_entity_poly.pdbx_seq_one_letter_code
_entity_poly.pdbx_strand_id
1 'polypeptide(L)'
;MSNGDRKSGVPTTVTSIPLVDPHAPKPDPSVGDLVKDATAQMSTLVRAEVELARAEITRDVKKGLTGSVYFILALVVLFYSTFFFFFFVSDLLDLWLQKWAADLIVFGLMLLTTGLLAFLGYLKVRKIRGPRKTIESVKEARVALTPGGDRTPVKPSAPTADPSGW
;
A
#
# COMPACT_ATOMS: atom_id res chain seq x y z
N MET A 1 -41.75 -84.17 25.34
CA MET A 1 -42.26 -82.91 24.79
C MET A 1 -42.08 -81.82 25.85
N SER A 2 -41.13 -80.91 25.70
CA SER A 2 -41.23 -79.50 26.14
C SER A 2 -39.92 -78.79 25.78
N ASN A 3 -40.10 -77.62 25.20
CA ASN A 3 -39.12 -76.73 24.58
C ASN A 3 -38.55 -75.77 25.64
N GLY A 4 -37.42 -75.09 25.35
CA GLY A 4 -36.90 -74.06 26.26
C GLY A 4 -35.60 -73.41 25.82
N ASP A 5 -35.68 -72.64 24.73
CA ASP A 5 -34.63 -71.77 24.18
C ASP A 5 -33.92 -70.91 25.23
N ARG A 6 -32.57 -70.94 25.25
CA ARG A 6 -31.76 -69.83 25.77
C ARG A 6 -31.19 -69.05 24.60
N LYS A 7 -31.82 -67.92 24.28
CA LYS A 7 -31.30 -66.90 23.39
C LYS A 7 -30.04 -66.27 24.02
N SER A 8 -28.88 -66.59 23.47
CA SER A 8 -27.63 -65.88 23.75
C SER A 8 -27.69 -64.52 23.05
N GLY A 9 -27.92 -63.47 23.82
CA GLY A 9 -27.90 -62.09 23.35
C GLY A 9 -26.49 -61.50 23.45
N VAL A 10 -25.73 -61.55 22.37
CA VAL A 10 -24.50 -60.75 22.22
C VAL A 10 -24.63 -59.92 20.94
N PRO A 11 -24.67 -58.58 21.02
CA PRO A 11 -24.62 -57.74 19.83
C PRO A 11 -23.22 -57.77 19.21
N THR A 12 -23.10 -58.37 18.03
CA THR A 12 -21.90 -58.35 17.18
C THR A 12 -21.82 -57.04 16.39
N THR A 13 -21.58 -55.94 17.08
CA THR A 13 -21.13 -54.69 16.44
C THR A 13 -19.91 -54.16 17.19
N VAL A 14 -18.76 -54.79 16.93
CA VAL A 14 -17.46 -54.23 17.29
C VAL A 14 -17.19 -53.12 16.28
N THR A 15 -17.41 -51.87 16.70
CA THR A 15 -16.93 -50.67 16.03
C THR A 15 -15.42 -50.79 15.86
N SER A 16 -14.97 -51.14 14.66
CA SER A 16 -13.55 -51.18 14.33
C SER A 16 -13.03 -49.74 14.36
N ILE A 17 -12.28 -49.43 15.43
CA ILE A 17 -11.40 -48.27 15.45
C ILE A 17 -10.42 -48.48 14.28
N PRO A 18 -10.37 -47.61 13.27
CA PRO A 18 -9.39 -47.74 12.21
C PRO A 18 -8.00 -47.56 12.86
N LEU A 19 -7.25 -48.66 12.94
CA LEU A 19 -5.85 -48.67 13.35
C LEU A 19 -5.02 -48.05 12.22
N VAL A 20 -5.11 -46.74 12.06
CA VAL A 20 -4.12 -45.99 11.29
C VAL A 20 -2.95 -45.78 12.25
N ASP A 21 -1.90 -46.58 12.08
CA ASP A 21 -0.68 -46.43 12.87
C ASP A 21 -0.04 -45.07 12.55
N PRO A 22 0.02 -44.12 13.51
CA PRO A 22 0.67 -42.82 13.28
C PRO A 22 2.18 -42.95 13.01
N HIS A 23 2.76 -44.14 13.18
CA HIS A 23 4.17 -44.45 12.94
C HIS A 23 4.42 -45.34 11.72
N ALA A 24 3.41 -45.65 10.90
CA ALA A 24 3.64 -46.29 9.60
C ALA A 24 4.56 -45.40 8.73
N PRO A 25 5.61 -45.96 8.09
CA PRO A 25 6.50 -45.18 7.23
C PRO A 25 5.67 -44.49 6.14
N LYS A 26 5.74 -43.16 6.08
CA LYS A 26 5.13 -42.42 4.98
C LYS A 26 5.79 -42.89 3.68
N PRO A 27 5.03 -43.19 2.62
CA PRO A 27 5.61 -43.44 1.30
C PRO A 27 6.57 -42.31 0.95
N ASP A 28 7.74 -42.62 0.40
CA ASP A 28 8.70 -41.60 -0.02
C ASP A 28 7.98 -40.59 -0.93
N PRO A 29 8.03 -39.29 -0.60
CA PRO A 29 7.30 -38.28 -1.35
C PRO A 29 7.77 -38.28 -2.80
N SER A 30 6.81 -38.29 -3.73
CA SER A 30 7.15 -38.22 -5.15
C SER A 30 7.77 -36.85 -5.45
N VAL A 31 8.51 -36.74 -6.55
CA VAL A 31 9.09 -35.46 -7.01
C VAL A 31 8.00 -34.39 -7.18
N GLY A 32 6.78 -34.78 -7.58
CA GLY A 32 5.63 -33.88 -7.69
C GLY A 32 5.15 -33.36 -6.33
N ASP A 33 5.18 -34.20 -5.29
CA ASP A 33 4.81 -33.81 -3.93
C ASP A 33 5.84 -32.84 -3.32
N LEU A 34 7.13 -33.06 -3.58
CA LEU A 34 8.21 -32.16 -3.14
C LEU A 34 8.10 -30.76 -3.79
N VAL A 35 7.81 -30.69 -5.09
CA VAL A 35 7.62 -29.40 -5.79
C VAL A 35 6.38 -28.68 -5.28
N LYS A 36 5.30 -29.42 -5.01
CA LYS A 36 4.06 -28.87 -4.43
C LYS A 36 4.31 -28.30 -3.02
N ASP A 37 5.01 -29.04 -2.16
CA ASP A 37 5.35 -28.59 -0.81
C ASP A 37 6.31 -27.40 -0.83
N ALA A 38 7.34 -27.42 -1.68
CA ALA A 38 8.27 -26.29 -1.84
C ALA A 38 7.55 -25.02 -2.32
N THR A 39 6.62 -25.15 -3.27
CA THR A 39 5.82 -24.02 -3.77
C THR A 39 4.87 -23.49 -2.69
N ALA A 40 4.27 -24.38 -1.89
CA ALA A 40 3.42 -23.99 -0.76
C ALA A 40 4.22 -23.25 0.33
N GLN A 41 5.44 -23.70 0.63
CA GLN A 41 6.34 -23.02 1.57
C GLN A 41 6.78 -21.65 1.05
N MET A 42 7.16 -21.56 -0.23
CA MET A 42 7.50 -20.28 -0.87
C MET A 42 6.34 -19.28 -0.79
N SER A 43 5.12 -19.72 -1.09
CA SER A 43 3.91 -18.89 -0.98
C SER A 43 3.66 -18.40 0.44
N THR A 44 3.93 -19.27 1.43
CA THR A 44 3.79 -18.94 2.86
C THR A 44 4.82 -17.90 3.29
N LEU A 45 6.08 -18.01 2.85
CA LEU A 45 7.13 -17.02 3.12
C LEU A 45 6.80 -15.66 2.50
N VAL A 46 6.41 -15.63 1.23
CA VAL A 46 6.03 -14.37 0.55
C VAL A 46 4.86 -13.70 1.27
N ARG A 47 3.87 -14.49 1.69
CA ARG A 47 2.73 -13.95 2.44
C ARG A 47 3.14 -13.40 3.80
N ALA A 48 4.03 -14.09 4.52
CA ALA A 48 4.57 -13.61 5.79
C ALA A 48 5.37 -12.30 5.63
N GLU A 49 6.20 -12.19 4.58
CA GLU A 49 6.97 -10.98 4.27
C GLU A 49 6.05 -9.80 3.94
N VAL A 50 4.98 -10.05 3.17
CA VAL A 50 3.96 -9.04 2.86
C VAL A 50 3.18 -8.63 4.10
N GLU A 51 2.81 -9.57 4.97
CA GLU A 51 2.11 -9.28 6.22
C GLU A 51 2.98 -8.45 7.16
N LEU A 52 4.28 -8.76 7.25
CA LEU A 52 5.25 -7.99 8.02
C LEU A 52 5.41 -6.57 7.45
N ALA A 53 5.66 -6.44 6.15
CA ALA A 53 5.81 -5.15 5.48
C ALA A 53 4.54 -4.29 5.64
N ARG A 54 3.34 -4.90 5.52
CA ARG A 54 2.07 -4.22 5.78
C ARG A 54 1.96 -3.75 7.23
N ALA A 55 2.37 -4.57 8.20
CA ALA A 55 2.34 -4.19 9.61
C ALA A 55 3.29 -3.02 9.91
N GLU A 56 4.49 -3.03 9.33
CA GLU A 56 5.48 -1.95 9.48
C GLU A 56 4.98 -0.65 8.84
N ILE A 57 4.53 -0.69 7.59
CA ILE A 57 3.95 0.48 6.91
C ILE A 57 2.76 1.03 7.70
N THR A 58 1.86 0.18 8.17
CA THR A 58 0.68 0.62 8.94
C THR A 58 1.11 1.27 10.26
N ARG A 59 2.13 0.71 10.94
CA ARG A 59 2.68 1.28 12.17
C ARG A 59 3.30 2.65 11.90
N ASP A 60 4.04 2.80 10.81
CA ASP A 60 4.71 4.05 10.46
C ASP A 60 3.72 5.12 10.00
N VAL A 61 2.70 4.74 9.22
CA VAL A 61 1.57 5.61 8.88
C VAL A 61 0.84 6.07 10.14
N LYS A 62 0.59 5.18 11.10
CA LYS A 62 -0.06 5.54 12.37
C LYS A 62 0.78 6.52 13.18
N LYS A 63 2.10 6.29 13.28
CA LYS A 63 3.04 7.21 13.94
C LYS A 63 3.09 8.57 13.23
N GLY A 64 3.17 8.56 11.90
CA GLY A 64 3.15 9.77 11.07
C GLY A 64 1.86 10.56 11.24
N LEU A 65 0.72 9.88 11.30
CA LEU A 65 -0.58 10.50 11.55
C LEU A 65 -0.62 11.15 12.94
N THR A 66 -0.22 10.44 13.99
CA THR A 66 -0.15 11.03 15.34
C THR A 66 0.82 12.22 15.39
N GLY A 67 1.97 12.14 14.71
CA GLY A 67 2.90 13.26 14.58
C GLY A 67 2.30 14.46 13.83
N SER A 68 1.50 14.20 12.79
CA SER A 68 0.85 15.26 12.00
C SER A 68 -0.16 16.08 12.81
N VAL A 69 -0.77 15.50 13.86
CA VAL A 69 -1.70 16.24 14.75
C VAL A 69 -1.00 17.43 15.39
N TYR A 70 0.22 17.26 15.90
CA TYR A 70 0.97 18.37 16.49
C TYR A 70 1.31 19.45 15.46
N PHE A 71 1.60 19.05 14.23
CA PHE A 71 1.86 20.00 13.14
C PHE A 71 0.59 20.79 12.78
N ILE A 72 -0.56 20.12 12.70
CA ILE A 72 -1.85 20.77 12.47
C ILE A 72 -2.15 21.76 13.60
N LEU A 73 -2.01 21.34 14.86
CA LEU A 73 -2.21 22.20 16.03
C LEU A 73 -1.25 23.39 16.00
N ALA A 74 0.04 23.18 15.70
CA ALA A 74 1.02 24.24 15.60
C ALA A 74 0.67 25.25 14.50
N LEU A 75 0.23 24.78 13.32
CA LEU A 75 -0.21 25.66 12.23
C LEU A 75 -1.48 26.44 12.57
N VAL A 76 -2.44 25.82 13.28
CA VAL A 76 -3.64 26.51 13.77
C VAL A 76 -3.25 27.60 14.76
N VAL A 77 -2.40 27.30 15.75
CA VAL A 77 -1.90 28.28 16.72
C VAL A 77 -1.17 29.41 15.99
N LEU A 78 -0.24 29.10 15.09
CA LEU A 78 0.50 30.10 14.31
C LEU A 78 -0.43 30.99 13.48
N PHE A 79 -1.46 30.42 12.87
CA PHE A 79 -2.47 31.17 12.12
C PHE A 79 -3.24 32.15 13.02
N TYR A 80 -3.73 31.71 14.17
CA TYR A 80 -4.40 32.60 15.14
C TYR A 80 -3.44 33.63 15.75
N SER A 81 -2.18 33.26 16.02
CA SER A 81 -1.16 34.19 16.51
C SER A 81 -0.88 35.33 15.55
N THR A 82 -1.09 35.14 14.24
CA THR A 82 -0.92 36.18 13.24
C THR A 82 -1.87 37.37 13.47
N PHE A 83 -3.11 37.13 13.95
CA PHE A 83 -4.02 38.22 14.33
C PHE A 83 -3.46 39.05 15.48
N PHE A 84 -3.02 38.39 16.56
CA PHE A 84 -2.41 39.08 17.71
C PHE A 84 -1.12 39.81 17.34
N PHE A 85 -0.32 39.25 16.43
CA PHE A 85 0.88 39.91 15.92
C PHE A 85 0.54 41.22 15.20
N PHE A 86 -0.47 41.25 14.34
CA PHE A 86 -0.86 42.48 13.65
C PHE A 86 -1.48 43.52 14.60
N PHE A 87 -2.28 43.10 15.58
CA PHE A 87 -2.75 44.00 16.63
C PHE A 87 -1.59 44.58 17.44
N PHE A 88 -0.64 43.73 17.84
CA PHE A 88 0.57 44.17 18.52
C PHE A 88 1.36 45.19 17.68
N VAL A 89 1.54 44.97 16.38
CA VAL A 89 2.22 45.93 15.50
C VAL A 89 1.43 47.24 15.42
N SER A 90 0.10 47.19 15.28
CA SER A 90 -0.73 48.40 15.28
C SER A 90 -0.59 49.20 16.58
N ASP A 91 -0.70 48.53 17.73
CA ASP A 91 -0.57 49.17 19.05
C ASP A 91 0.86 49.67 19.30
N LEU A 92 1.86 48.97 18.79
CA LEU A 92 3.25 49.41 18.85
C LEU A 92 3.45 50.69 18.01
N LEU A 93 2.88 50.76 16.81
CA LEU A 93 2.96 51.95 15.95
C LEU A 93 2.18 53.15 16.53
N ASP A 94 1.10 52.90 17.26
CA ASP A 94 0.29 53.93 17.94
C ASP A 94 1.08 54.73 19.00
N LEU A 95 2.21 54.20 19.48
CA LEU A 95 3.12 54.93 20.37
C LEU A 95 3.77 56.15 19.72
N TRP A 96 3.95 56.14 18.39
CA TRP A 96 4.62 57.21 17.65
C TRP A 96 3.74 57.86 16.57
N LEU A 97 2.66 57.20 16.16
CA LEU A 97 1.74 57.66 15.11
C LEU A 97 0.30 57.79 15.65
N GLN A 98 -0.55 58.50 14.91
CA GLN A 98 -1.99 58.47 15.15
C GLN A 98 -2.55 57.08 14.84
N LYS A 99 -3.46 56.58 15.69
CA LYS A 99 -4.07 55.24 15.55
C LYS A 99 -4.54 54.89 14.14
N TRP A 100 -5.24 55.81 13.47
CA TRP A 100 -5.74 55.60 12.11
C TRP A 100 -4.61 55.37 11.09
N ALA A 101 -3.46 56.03 11.25
CA ALA A 101 -2.31 55.87 10.37
C ALA A 101 -1.57 54.55 10.68
N ALA A 102 -1.45 54.18 11.95
CA ALA A 102 -0.90 52.90 12.37
C ALA A 102 -1.70 51.72 11.78
N ASP A 103 -3.04 51.77 11.89
CA ASP A 103 -3.93 50.74 11.35
C ASP A 103 -3.84 50.64 9.81
N LEU A 104 -3.74 51.77 9.10
CA LEU A 104 -3.57 51.75 7.64
C LEU A 104 -2.22 51.15 7.21
N ILE A 105 -1.15 51.42 7.96
CA ILE A 105 0.18 50.82 7.67
C ILE A 105 0.13 49.31 7.88
N VAL A 106 -0.47 48.84 8.97
CA VAL A 106 -0.64 47.41 9.25
C VAL A 106 -1.51 46.75 8.18
N PHE A 107 -2.60 47.40 7.77
CA PHE A 107 -3.44 46.92 6.67
C PHE A 107 -2.65 46.78 5.37
N GLY A 108 -1.84 47.79 5.01
CA GLY A 108 -0.93 47.74 3.87
C GLY A 108 0.06 46.58 3.96
N LEU A 109 0.66 46.36 5.13
CA LEU A 109 1.56 45.24 5.39
C LEU A 109 0.86 43.88 5.21
N MET A 110 -0.39 43.74 5.66
CA MET A 110 -1.19 42.52 5.47
C MET A 110 -1.47 42.25 3.99
N LEU A 111 -1.82 43.28 3.21
CA LEU A 111 -2.04 43.15 1.77
C LEU A 111 -0.76 42.74 1.04
N LEU A 112 0.39 43.35 1.39
CA LEU A 112 1.68 42.98 0.82
C LEU A 112 2.06 41.53 1.14
N THR A 113 1.90 41.12 2.40
CA THR A 113 2.19 39.75 2.85
C THR A 113 1.29 38.74 2.15
N THR A 114 -0.01 39.03 2.08
CA THR A 114 -0.99 38.19 1.37
C THR A 114 -0.67 38.10 -0.12
N GLY A 115 -0.37 39.22 -0.76
CA GLY A 115 0.02 39.27 -2.17
C GLY A 115 1.27 38.43 -2.45
N LEU A 116 2.29 38.50 -1.58
CA LEU A 116 3.51 37.71 -1.71
C LEU A 116 3.23 36.21 -1.56
N LEU A 117 2.48 35.80 -0.51
CA LEU A 117 2.13 34.40 -0.28
C LEU A 117 1.27 33.83 -1.41
N ALA A 118 0.27 34.59 -1.87
CA ALA A 118 -0.58 34.20 -2.99
C ALA A 118 0.24 34.05 -4.29
N PHE A 119 1.18 34.97 -4.54
CA PHE A 119 2.05 34.92 -5.71
C PHE A 119 2.99 33.71 -5.66
N LEU A 120 3.66 33.46 -4.53
CA LEU A 120 4.51 32.27 -4.34
C LEU A 120 3.70 30.98 -4.48
N GLY A 121 2.49 30.94 -3.91
CA GLY A 121 1.56 29.83 -4.07
C GLY A 121 1.17 29.59 -5.52
N TYR A 122 0.82 30.66 -6.25
CA TYR A 122 0.51 30.61 -7.68
C TYR A 122 1.68 30.08 -8.51
N LEU A 123 2.91 30.56 -8.26
CA LEU A 123 4.11 30.09 -8.94
C LEU A 123 4.35 28.59 -8.68
N LYS A 124 4.15 28.14 -7.44
CA LYS A 124 4.32 26.74 -7.07
C LYS A 124 3.30 25.85 -7.76
N VAL A 125 2.02 26.23 -7.74
CA VAL A 125 0.92 25.50 -8.40
C VAL A 125 1.13 25.45 -9.91
N ARG A 126 1.52 26.57 -10.54
CA ARG A 126 1.78 26.63 -11.97
C ARG A 126 2.94 25.74 -12.42
N LYS A 127 3.88 25.44 -11.52
CA LYS A 127 5.02 24.55 -11.78
C LYS A 127 4.64 23.06 -11.69
N ILE A 128 3.49 22.72 -11.09
CA ILE A 128 2.98 21.34 -11.03
C ILE A 128 2.48 20.96 -12.43
N ARG A 129 3.38 20.40 -13.24
CA ARG A 129 3.02 19.70 -14.48
C ARG A 129 2.41 18.35 -14.07
N GLY A 130 1.19 18.06 -14.54
CA GLY A 130 0.50 16.79 -14.24
C GLY A 130 1.33 15.55 -14.59
N PRO A 131 0.96 14.35 -14.07
CA PRO A 131 1.77 13.14 -14.15
C PRO A 131 1.81 12.57 -15.58
N ARG A 132 2.60 13.22 -16.46
CA ARG A 132 2.77 12.83 -17.86
C ARG A 132 3.27 11.39 -18.01
N LYS A 133 4.21 10.98 -17.16
CA LYS A 133 4.76 9.62 -17.16
C LYS A 133 3.74 8.54 -16.85
N THR A 134 2.79 8.82 -15.95
CA THR A 134 1.69 7.89 -15.63
C THR A 134 0.67 7.83 -16.76
N ILE A 135 0.42 8.96 -17.43
CA ILE A 135 -0.46 8.99 -18.60
C ILE A 135 0.18 8.23 -19.77
N GLU A 136 1.49 8.38 -19.98
CA GLU A 136 2.25 7.65 -20.99
C GLU A 136 2.29 6.14 -20.70
N SER A 137 2.62 5.73 -19.47
CA SER A 137 2.67 4.31 -19.11
C SER A 137 1.31 3.62 -19.18
N VAL A 138 0.23 4.30 -18.80
CA VAL A 138 -1.15 3.78 -18.96
C VAL A 138 -1.54 3.71 -20.44
N LYS A 139 -1.08 4.67 -21.26
CA LYS A 139 -1.33 4.67 -22.71
C LYS A 139 -0.56 3.54 -23.41
N GLU A 140 0.71 3.32 -23.05
CA GLU A 140 1.53 2.20 -23.53
C GLU A 140 0.96 0.85 -23.08
N ALA A 141 0.57 0.71 -21.81
CA ALA A 141 -0.08 -0.50 -21.31
C ALA A 141 -1.41 -0.78 -22.02
N ARG A 142 -2.21 0.25 -22.31
CA ARG A 142 -3.44 0.11 -23.11
C ARG A 142 -3.15 -0.31 -24.55
N VAL A 143 -2.10 0.23 -25.17
CA VAL A 143 -1.68 -0.16 -26.53
C VAL A 143 -1.20 -1.62 -26.53
N ALA A 144 -0.43 -2.05 -25.54
CA ALA A 144 0.05 -3.43 -25.40
C ALA A 144 -1.07 -4.45 -25.09
N LEU A 145 -2.16 -4.01 -24.43
CA LEU A 145 -3.28 -4.86 -24.03
C LEU A 145 -4.48 -4.82 -25.00
N THR A 146 -4.43 -4.01 -26.07
CA THR A 146 -5.47 -4.02 -27.11
C THR A 146 -5.24 -5.21 -28.04
N PRO A 147 -6.12 -6.23 -28.08
CA PRO A 147 -5.96 -7.39 -28.95
C PRO A 147 -6.34 -6.99 -30.38
N GLY A 148 -5.38 -6.56 -31.19
CA GLY A 148 -5.63 -6.22 -32.59
C GLY A 148 -4.53 -5.47 -33.36
N GLY A 149 -3.49 -4.93 -32.70
CA GLY A 149 -2.39 -4.25 -33.39
C GLY A 149 -1.21 -5.19 -33.63
N ASP A 150 -0.98 -5.57 -34.88
CA ASP A 150 0.22 -6.20 -35.43
C ASP A 150 0.75 -7.44 -34.70
N ARG A 151 0.13 -8.59 -35.03
CA ARG A 151 0.91 -9.82 -35.17
C ARG A 151 1.84 -9.65 -36.37
N THR A 152 2.97 -8.96 -36.21
CA THR A 152 4.10 -9.15 -37.12
C THR A 152 4.52 -10.62 -36.98
N PRO A 153 4.41 -11.44 -38.04
CA PRO A 153 4.83 -12.82 -37.96
C PRO A 153 6.35 -12.81 -37.74
N VAL A 154 6.78 -13.29 -36.58
CA VAL A 154 8.19 -13.64 -36.37
C VAL A 154 8.52 -14.70 -37.42
N LYS A 155 9.22 -14.28 -38.47
CA LYS A 155 9.71 -15.16 -39.52
C LYS A 155 10.61 -16.20 -38.85
N PRO A 156 10.31 -17.50 -38.94
CA PRO A 156 11.18 -18.53 -38.37
C PRO A 156 12.55 -18.42 -39.04
N SER A 157 13.58 -18.07 -38.27
CA SER A 157 14.96 -18.24 -38.68
C SER A 157 15.20 -19.74 -38.89
N ALA A 158 15.58 -20.11 -40.11
CA ALA A 158 15.84 -21.48 -40.53
C ALA A 158 16.86 -22.17 -39.61
N PRO A 159 16.79 -23.51 -39.45
CA PRO A 159 17.75 -24.24 -38.65
C PRO A 159 19.13 -24.15 -39.30
N THR A 160 20.09 -23.63 -38.55
CA THR A 160 21.51 -23.63 -38.90
C THR A 160 21.96 -25.09 -38.98
N ALA A 161 22.18 -25.58 -40.21
CA ALA A 161 22.83 -26.86 -40.43
C ALA A 161 24.27 -26.79 -39.92
N ASP A 162 24.60 -27.69 -39.01
CA ASP A 162 25.95 -27.96 -38.52
C ASP A 162 26.80 -28.59 -39.64
N PRO A 163 27.92 -27.98 -40.06
CA PRO A 163 28.84 -28.58 -41.01
C PRO A 163 30.18 -28.90 -40.31
N SER A 164 30.20 -29.81 -39.34
CA SER A 164 31.44 -30.49 -38.98
C SER A 164 31.24 -31.99 -38.88
N GLY A 165 31.17 -32.63 -40.05
CA GLY A 165 31.64 -33.99 -40.21
C GLY A 165 33.11 -33.96 -40.57
N TRP A 166 33.99 -34.02 -39.56
CA TRP A 166 35.37 -34.52 -39.57
C TRP A 166 35.78 -34.79 -38.11
#